data_AF-A0A376BUG0-F1
#
_entry.id   AF-A0A376BUG0-F1
#
_cell.length_a   1.000
_cell.length_b   1.000
_cell.length_c   1.000
_cell.angle_alpha   90.00
_cell.angle_beta   90.00
_cell.angle_gamma   90.00
#
_symmetry.space_group_name_H-M   'P 1'
#
loop_
_entity.id
_entity.type
_entity.pdbx_description
1 polymer ?
#
loop_
_entity_poly.entity_id
_entity_poly.type
_entity_poly.pdbx_seq_one_letter_code
_entity_poly.pdbx_strand_id
1 'polypeptide(L)'
;MKLAQKFMIGLSCLGLAACMAGGGYMRVFQKNVTTTFPSFKDTTLHEKERALLQEYIGDYQVQQSWGNPLEKMALAKIRLDNNKVSLSVYPKDWTVPSFKIEFEMCHIVTSDDKYIRLKKVKQHLKCYGKSSDGFGTSLEIAKPSTESTGFSPNLEMFTSILVEGRQVPINQFEYALSYQGWHDEPAPLLGLKKIK
;
A
#
# COMPACT_ATOMS: atom_id res chain seq x y z
N MET A 1 -12.95 -11.04 -46.57
CA MET A 1 -13.29 -10.00 -45.56
C MET A 1 -13.57 -10.51 -44.14
N LYS A 2 -14.12 -11.72 -43.92
CA LYS A 2 -14.47 -12.22 -42.56
C LYS A 2 -13.28 -12.66 -41.67
N LEU A 3 -12.07 -12.82 -42.21
CA LEU A 3 -10.90 -13.30 -41.45
C LEU A 3 -10.14 -12.15 -40.74
N ALA A 4 -10.01 -11.00 -41.40
CA ALA A 4 -9.33 -9.81 -40.84
C ALA A 4 -10.09 -9.20 -39.66
N GLN A 5 -11.42 -9.28 -39.68
CA GLN A 5 -12.28 -8.76 -38.61
C GLN A 5 -12.19 -9.60 -37.32
N LYS A 6 -11.99 -10.92 -37.44
CA LYS A 6 -11.76 -11.81 -36.29
C LYS A 6 -10.37 -11.62 -35.66
N PHE A 7 -9.35 -11.33 -36.47
CA PHE A 7 -8.01 -11.02 -35.99
C PHE A 7 -7.95 -9.68 -35.23
N MET A 8 -8.66 -8.65 -35.71
CA MET A 8 -8.77 -7.35 -35.04
C MET A 8 -9.48 -7.42 -33.67
N ILE A 9 -10.49 -8.28 -33.53
CA ILE A 9 -11.18 -8.51 -32.25
C ILE A 9 -10.29 -9.31 -31.28
N GLY A 10 -9.50 -10.27 -31.77
CA GLY A 10 -8.54 -11.03 -30.96
C GLY A 10 -7.41 -10.16 -30.39
N LEU A 11 -6.87 -9.23 -31.18
CA LEU A 11 -5.83 -8.28 -30.74
C LEU A 11 -6.36 -7.23 -29.76
N SER A 12 -7.61 -6.79 -29.90
CA SER A 12 -8.22 -5.86 -28.95
C SER A 12 -8.60 -6.53 -27.63
N CYS A 13 -8.95 -7.82 -27.62
CA CYS A 13 -9.14 -8.60 -26.39
C CYS A 13 -7.81 -8.90 -25.66
N LEU A 14 -6.71 -9.15 -26.40
CA LEU A 14 -5.38 -9.30 -25.81
C LEU A 14 -4.83 -7.97 -25.26
N GLY A 15 -5.10 -6.86 -25.94
CA GLY A 15 -4.77 -5.51 -25.44
C GLY A 15 -5.58 -5.12 -24.21
N LEU A 16 -6.87 -5.48 -24.15
CA LEU A 16 -7.70 -5.32 -22.95
C LEU A 16 -7.28 -6.25 -21.82
N ALA A 17 -6.82 -7.47 -22.10
CA ALA A 17 -6.24 -8.33 -21.06
C ALA A 17 -4.95 -7.73 -20.49
N ALA A 18 -4.11 -7.07 -21.30
CA ALA A 18 -2.93 -6.35 -20.85
C ALA A 18 -3.25 -5.05 -20.09
N CYS A 19 -4.40 -4.42 -20.34
CA CYS A 19 -4.89 -3.26 -19.57
C CYS A 19 -5.69 -3.66 -18.31
N MET A 20 -6.40 -4.80 -18.32
CA MET A 20 -7.05 -5.38 -17.13
C MET A 20 -6.06 -6.08 -16.21
N ALA A 21 -4.89 -6.43 -16.75
CA ALA A 21 -3.70 -6.82 -16.03
C ALA A 21 -2.86 -5.58 -15.71
N GLY A 22 -3.40 -4.67 -14.88
CA GLY A 22 -2.64 -3.55 -14.33
C GLY A 22 -1.27 -4.02 -13.83
N GLY A 23 -0.22 -3.25 -14.13
CA GLY A 23 1.17 -3.72 -14.11
C GLY A 23 1.67 -4.23 -12.74
N GLY A 24 0.99 -3.87 -11.66
CA GLY A 24 1.22 -4.40 -10.32
C GLY A 24 0.69 -5.83 -10.11
N TYR A 25 -0.48 -6.15 -10.64
CA TYR A 25 -1.21 -7.38 -10.33
C TYR A 25 -0.65 -8.64 -11.01
N MET A 26 -0.07 -8.54 -12.21
CA MET A 26 0.62 -9.69 -12.81
C MET A 26 1.87 -10.12 -12.02
N ARG A 27 2.42 -9.25 -11.19
CA ARG A 27 3.67 -9.52 -10.45
C ARG A 27 3.44 -10.35 -9.20
N VAL A 28 2.22 -10.34 -8.66
CA VAL A 28 1.80 -11.20 -7.53
C VAL A 28 1.89 -12.69 -7.87
N PHE A 29 1.91 -13.04 -9.17
CA PHE A 29 2.09 -14.41 -9.65
C PHE A 29 3.55 -14.88 -9.69
N GLN A 30 4.53 -13.99 -9.45
CA GLN A 30 5.95 -14.34 -9.35
C GLN A 30 6.35 -14.51 -7.88
N LYS A 31 6.10 -15.71 -7.33
CA LYS A 31 6.44 -16.03 -5.94
C LYS A 31 7.92 -15.75 -5.66
N ASN A 32 8.18 -15.12 -4.51
CA ASN A 32 9.53 -14.80 -4.02
C ASN A 32 10.33 -13.86 -4.92
N VAL A 33 9.66 -12.92 -5.59
CA VAL A 33 10.32 -11.79 -6.26
C VAL A 33 9.93 -10.50 -5.55
N THR A 34 10.92 -9.66 -5.23
CA THR A 34 10.69 -8.36 -4.59
C THR A 34 10.64 -7.26 -5.64
N THR A 35 9.48 -6.59 -5.74
CA THR A 35 9.40 -5.30 -6.41
C THR A 35 9.93 -4.23 -5.47
N THR A 36 11.01 -3.56 -5.86
CA THR A 36 11.63 -2.50 -5.06
C THR A 36 11.32 -1.14 -5.68
N PHE A 37 10.99 -0.16 -4.85
CA PHE A 37 10.79 1.24 -5.25
C PHE A 37 11.86 2.10 -4.58
N PRO A 38 13.10 2.09 -5.09
CA PRO A 38 14.16 2.93 -4.57
C PRO A 38 13.88 4.36 -5.00
N SER A 39 13.80 5.30 -4.06
CA SER A 39 13.43 6.68 -4.42
C SER A 39 14.37 7.79 -3.96
N PHE A 40 15.32 7.55 -3.04
CA PHE A 40 16.16 8.65 -2.53
C PHE A 40 17.39 8.15 -1.77
N LYS A 41 18.28 9.10 -1.44
CA LYS A 41 19.49 8.88 -0.65
C LYS A 41 19.19 8.89 0.85
N ASP A 42 18.51 9.93 1.36
CA ASP A 42 18.09 10.07 2.77
C ASP A 42 16.60 10.48 2.85
N THR A 43 15.84 9.94 3.82
CA THR A 43 14.46 10.37 4.08
C THR A 43 14.47 11.69 4.86
N THR A 44 13.72 12.67 4.38
CA THR A 44 13.47 13.92 5.12
C THR A 44 12.55 13.64 6.32
N LEU A 45 13.11 13.76 7.53
CA LEU A 45 12.42 13.57 8.81
C LEU A 45 12.78 14.71 9.77
N HIS A 46 11.80 15.53 10.16
CA HIS A 46 11.99 16.45 11.29
C HIS A 46 11.90 15.69 12.62
N GLU A 47 12.26 16.36 13.72
CA GLU A 47 12.42 15.74 15.04
C GLU A 47 11.15 15.04 15.53
N LYS A 48 9.98 15.66 15.34
CA LYS A 48 8.69 15.10 15.78
C LYS A 48 8.31 13.86 14.99
N GLU A 49 8.50 13.88 13.67
CA GLU A 49 8.28 12.74 12.77
C GLU A 49 9.21 11.59 13.13
N ARG A 50 10.47 11.88 13.45
CA ARG A 50 11.44 10.88 13.90
C ARG A 50 11.00 10.23 15.20
N ALA A 51 10.56 11.01 16.18
CA ALA A 51 10.06 10.48 17.45
C ALA A 51 8.86 9.55 17.23
N LEU A 52 7.89 9.97 16.41
CA LEU A 52 6.72 9.14 16.09
C LEU A 52 7.09 7.88 15.30
N LEU A 53 8.00 8.00 14.33
CA LEU A 53 8.50 6.87 13.55
C LEU A 53 9.14 5.80 14.44
N GLN A 54 9.87 6.17 15.50
CA GLN A 54 10.45 5.19 16.43
C GLN A 54 9.40 4.29 17.08
N GLU A 55 8.19 4.81 17.35
CA GLU A 55 7.09 3.97 17.85
C GLU A 55 6.60 2.94 16.81
N TYR A 56 6.75 3.28 15.53
CA TYR A 56 6.24 2.52 14.38
C TYR A 56 7.28 1.62 13.71
N ILE A 57 8.58 1.75 14.00
CA ILE A 57 9.58 0.79 13.54
C ILE A 57 9.32 -0.57 14.18
N GLY A 58 9.32 -1.63 13.36
CA GLY A 58 9.12 -3.00 13.84
C GLY A 58 8.53 -3.94 12.80
N ASP A 59 8.29 -5.18 13.25
CA ASP A 59 7.63 -6.22 12.47
C ASP A 59 6.17 -6.35 12.92
N TYR A 60 5.28 -6.55 11.97
CA TYR A 60 3.83 -6.54 12.20
C TYR A 60 3.19 -7.76 11.57
N GLN A 61 2.46 -8.51 12.38
CA GLN A 61 1.56 -9.53 11.88
C GLN A 61 0.31 -8.85 11.31
N VAL A 62 -0.05 -9.20 10.07
CA VAL A 62 -1.30 -8.74 9.46
C VAL A 62 -2.43 -9.59 10.00
N GLN A 63 -3.32 -8.99 10.80
CA GLN A 63 -4.49 -9.67 11.36
C GLN A 63 -5.68 -9.61 10.40
N GLN A 64 -5.80 -8.51 9.65
CA GLN A 64 -6.82 -8.34 8.64
C GLN A 64 -6.28 -7.48 7.49
N SER A 65 -6.72 -7.78 6.27
CA SER A 65 -6.39 -7.01 5.07
C SER A 65 -7.66 -6.75 4.26
N TRP A 66 -7.82 -5.50 3.84
CA TRP A 66 -8.84 -5.06 2.89
C TRP A 66 -8.18 -4.48 1.66
N GLY A 67 -8.85 -4.56 0.51
CA GLY A 67 -8.32 -3.98 -0.73
C GLY A 67 -7.16 -4.75 -1.34
N ASN A 68 -6.88 -5.97 -0.86
CA ASN A 68 -5.86 -6.83 -1.42
C ASN A 68 -6.19 -8.34 -1.29
N PRO A 69 -7.08 -8.86 -2.14
CA PRO A 69 -7.51 -10.25 -2.10
C PRO A 69 -6.45 -11.21 -2.69
N LEU A 70 -5.54 -10.69 -3.53
CA LEU A 70 -4.61 -11.51 -4.30
C LEU A 70 -3.28 -11.75 -3.59
N GLU A 71 -2.73 -10.77 -2.88
CA GLU A 71 -1.37 -10.92 -2.33
C GLU A 71 -1.35 -11.56 -0.94
N LYS A 72 -2.50 -11.74 -0.29
CA LYS A 72 -2.63 -12.48 0.99
C LYS A 72 -1.54 -12.07 1.99
N MET A 73 -1.39 -10.77 2.23
CA MET A 73 -0.36 -10.22 3.10
C MET A 73 -0.45 -10.84 4.50
N ALA A 74 0.69 -11.27 5.02
CA ALA A 74 0.80 -11.90 6.34
C ALA A 74 1.71 -11.12 7.30
N LEU A 75 2.70 -10.41 6.75
CA LEU A 75 3.71 -9.69 7.52
C LEU A 75 4.05 -8.36 6.85
N ALA A 76 4.12 -7.29 7.64
CA ALA A 76 4.61 -5.99 7.22
C ALA A 76 5.78 -5.59 8.11
N LYS A 77 6.81 -4.96 7.55
CA LYS A 77 8.00 -4.50 8.27
C LYS A 77 8.26 -3.04 7.97
N ILE A 78 8.39 -2.23 9.01
CA ILE A 78 8.81 -0.84 8.91
C ILE A 78 10.22 -0.73 9.47
N ARG A 79 11.11 -0.09 8.72
CA ARG A 79 12.53 0.09 9.07
C ARG A 79 13.00 1.51 8.84
N LEU A 80 14.03 1.90 9.58
CA LEU A 80 14.84 3.10 9.34
C LEU A 80 16.30 2.64 9.25
N ASP A 81 16.76 2.37 8.04
CA ASP A 81 18.12 1.88 7.79
C ASP A 81 18.87 2.92 6.95
N ASN A 82 20.08 3.31 7.35
CA ASN A 82 20.89 4.32 6.65
C ASN A 82 20.10 5.60 6.34
N ASN A 83 19.38 6.14 7.32
CA ASN A 83 18.49 7.30 7.19
C ASN A 83 17.32 7.14 6.19
N LYS A 84 17.02 5.91 5.74
CA LYS A 84 15.89 5.65 4.86
C LYS A 84 14.76 4.94 5.59
N VAL A 85 13.57 5.53 5.55
CA VAL A 85 12.34 4.86 5.96
C VAL A 85 11.91 3.91 4.85
N SER A 86 11.64 2.66 5.21
CA SER A 86 11.11 1.68 4.26
C SER A 86 9.98 0.83 4.84
N LEU A 87 9.07 0.42 3.96
CA LEU A 87 8.05 -0.58 4.20
C LEU A 87 8.35 -1.81 3.34
N SER A 88 8.39 -2.98 3.98
CA SER A 88 8.43 -4.27 3.28
C SER A 88 7.19 -5.09 3.60
N VAL A 89 6.54 -5.65 2.58
CA VAL A 89 5.30 -6.42 2.75
C VAL A 89 5.46 -7.83 2.21
N TYR A 90 5.07 -8.82 3.01
CA TYR A 90 5.29 -10.24 2.78
C TYR A 90 3.93 -10.94 2.66
N PRO A 91 3.64 -11.52 1.49
CA PRO A 91 2.57 -12.51 1.35
C PRO A 91 2.77 -13.72 2.26
N LYS A 92 1.68 -14.43 2.53
CA LYS A 92 1.74 -15.72 3.22
C LYS A 92 2.64 -16.69 2.44
N ASP A 93 3.47 -17.44 3.17
CA ASP A 93 4.38 -18.47 2.64
C ASP A 93 5.50 -17.96 1.72
N TRP A 94 5.81 -16.66 1.79
CA TRP A 94 6.94 -16.05 1.09
C TRP A 94 8.10 -15.79 2.07
N THR A 95 9.33 -15.95 1.59
CA THR A 95 10.55 -15.70 2.38
C THR A 95 11.17 -14.33 2.09
N VAL A 96 10.80 -13.72 0.96
CA VAL A 96 11.19 -12.36 0.57
C VAL A 96 9.93 -11.50 0.40
N PRO A 97 10.02 -10.17 0.57
CA PRO A 97 8.84 -9.32 0.45
C PRO A 97 8.36 -9.25 -1.01
N SER A 98 7.04 -9.11 -1.21
CA SER A 98 6.45 -8.78 -2.51
C SER A 98 6.82 -7.35 -2.91
N PHE A 99 6.76 -6.43 -1.93
CA PHE A 99 7.16 -5.04 -2.11
C PHE A 99 8.16 -4.59 -1.07
N LYS A 100 9.13 -3.80 -1.51
CA LYS A 100 9.97 -2.95 -0.67
C LYS A 100 9.88 -1.51 -1.15
N ILE A 101 9.23 -0.65 -0.38
CA ILE A 101 9.01 0.76 -0.71
C ILE A 101 9.92 1.59 0.20
N GLU A 102 10.75 2.46 -0.39
CA GLU A 102 11.50 3.47 0.36
C GLU A 102 10.73 4.81 0.23
N PHE A 103 10.68 5.64 1.29
CA PHE A 103 10.00 6.95 1.28
C PHE A 103 10.90 8.20 1.41
N GLU A 104 10.73 9.17 0.52
CA GLU A 104 11.52 10.42 0.43
C GLU A 104 11.30 11.36 1.62
N MET A 105 10.07 11.41 2.12
CA MET A 105 9.71 12.28 3.25
C MET A 105 8.60 11.66 4.08
N CYS A 106 8.56 12.02 5.36
CA CYS A 106 7.40 11.76 6.21
C CYS A 106 6.95 13.03 6.92
N HIS A 107 5.67 13.11 7.25
CA HIS A 107 5.09 14.16 8.07
C HIS A 107 4.00 13.60 8.99
N ILE A 108 3.77 14.29 10.10
CA ILE A 108 2.65 14.00 10.99
C ILE A 108 1.38 14.65 10.42
N VAL A 109 0.32 13.87 10.32
CA VAL A 109 -1.01 14.35 9.93
C VAL A 109 -1.95 14.23 11.11
N THR A 110 -2.64 15.33 11.42
CA THR A 110 -3.65 15.42 12.49
C THR A 110 -5.04 15.81 11.97
N SER A 111 -5.16 16.14 10.68
CA SER A 111 -6.44 16.48 10.05
C SER A 111 -7.16 15.23 9.54
N ASP A 112 -8.49 15.34 9.40
CA ASP A 112 -9.35 14.27 8.87
C ASP A 112 -9.88 14.62 7.46
N ASP A 113 -9.02 15.09 6.55
CA ASP A 113 -9.41 15.42 5.16
C ASP A 113 -9.67 14.19 4.28
N LYS A 114 -10.57 14.30 3.30
CA LYS A 114 -11.08 13.22 2.44
C LYS A 114 -10.01 12.38 1.72
N TYR A 115 -8.80 12.93 1.52
CA TYR A 115 -7.68 12.21 0.87
C TYR A 115 -6.86 11.34 1.83
N ILE A 116 -7.20 11.36 3.12
CA ILE A 116 -6.56 10.56 4.16
C ILE A 116 -7.31 9.24 4.30
N ARG A 117 -6.57 8.13 4.36
CA ARG A 117 -7.12 6.77 4.41
C ARG A 117 -7.46 6.36 5.83
N LEU A 118 -6.67 6.77 6.82
CA LEU A 118 -6.92 6.52 8.25
C LEU A 118 -7.66 7.69 8.88
N LYS A 119 -8.90 7.47 9.32
CA LYS A 119 -9.83 8.49 9.81
C LYS A 119 -10.03 8.42 11.31
N LYS A 120 -10.29 9.57 11.93
CA LYS A 120 -10.57 9.70 13.37
C LYS A 120 -9.47 9.07 14.21
N VAL A 121 -8.22 9.29 13.82
CA VAL A 121 -7.02 8.91 14.57
C VAL A 121 -6.41 10.19 15.13
N LYS A 122 -5.84 10.13 16.34
CA LYS A 122 -5.24 11.32 16.98
C LYS A 122 -4.14 11.94 16.12
N GLN A 123 -3.31 11.09 15.55
CA GLN A 123 -2.26 11.43 14.60
C GLN A 123 -1.85 10.17 13.84
N HIS A 124 -1.49 10.30 12.57
CA HIS A 124 -0.81 9.25 11.81
C HIS A 124 0.48 9.78 11.21
N LEU A 125 1.45 8.89 11.04
CA LEU A 125 2.66 9.17 10.26
C LEU A 125 2.33 8.89 8.79
N LYS A 126 2.53 9.88 7.93
CA LYS A 126 2.36 9.73 6.49
C LYS A 126 3.68 9.93 5.78
N CYS A 127 4.10 8.93 5.02
CA CYS A 127 5.33 8.94 4.24
C CYS A 127 5.01 8.89 2.75
N TYR A 128 5.84 9.54 1.93
CA TYR A 128 5.69 9.64 0.49
C TYR A 128 7.04 9.45 -0.19
N GLY A 129 7.02 8.90 -1.38
CA GLY A 129 8.18 8.87 -2.27
C GLY A 129 7.72 8.86 -3.72
N LYS A 130 8.66 9.11 -4.63
CA LYS A 130 8.44 8.94 -6.06
C LYS A 130 9.19 7.72 -6.55
N SER A 131 8.50 6.76 -7.16
CA SER A 131 9.19 5.67 -7.86
C SER A 131 9.99 6.21 -9.06
N SER A 132 10.92 5.40 -9.57
CA SER A 132 11.83 5.79 -10.67
C SER A 132 11.13 6.18 -11.98
N ASP A 133 9.88 5.78 -12.15
CA ASP A 133 8.98 6.11 -13.26
C ASP A 133 8.08 7.33 -12.98
N GLY A 134 8.28 8.00 -11.84
CA GLY A 134 7.59 9.23 -11.46
C GLY A 134 6.26 9.03 -10.73
N PHE A 135 5.84 7.79 -10.45
CA PHE A 135 4.60 7.53 -9.71
C PHE A 135 4.75 7.75 -8.21
N GLY A 136 3.65 8.18 -7.57
CA GLY A 136 3.61 8.46 -6.13
C GLY A 136 3.43 7.18 -5.31
N THR A 137 4.38 6.89 -4.43
CA THR A 137 4.27 5.89 -3.37
C THR A 137 3.85 6.57 -2.07
N SER A 138 3.08 5.89 -1.23
CA SER A 138 2.73 6.42 0.09
C SER A 138 2.54 5.35 1.14
N LEU A 139 2.66 5.74 2.41
CA LEU A 139 2.36 4.95 3.60
C LEU A 139 1.64 5.86 4.60
N GLU A 140 0.57 5.37 5.20
CA GLU A 140 -0.09 5.93 6.38
C GLU A 140 -0.10 4.87 7.48
N ILE A 141 0.39 5.18 8.68
CA ILE A 141 0.31 4.30 9.85
C ILE A 141 -0.11 5.07 11.11
N ALA A 142 -1.03 4.49 11.87
CA ALA A 142 -1.47 5.02 13.16
C ALA A 142 -1.82 3.93 14.17
N LYS A 143 -1.92 4.35 15.44
CA LYS A 143 -2.64 3.64 16.50
C LYS A 143 -4.12 4.04 16.45
N PRO A 144 -5.04 3.11 16.17
CA PRO A 144 -6.48 3.38 16.20
C PRO A 144 -6.96 3.82 17.60
N SER A 145 -8.03 4.60 17.62
CA SER A 145 -8.84 4.94 18.79
C SER A 145 -10.23 4.28 18.67
N THR A 146 -11.08 4.45 19.67
CA THR A 146 -12.42 3.84 19.74
C THR A 146 -13.32 4.19 18.54
N GLU A 147 -13.12 5.35 17.93
CA GLU A 147 -13.91 5.82 16.78
C GLU A 147 -13.19 5.67 15.43
N SER A 148 -11.97 5.12 15.44
CA SER A 148 -11.14 5.11 14.24
C SER A 148 -11.71 4.21 13.14
N THR A 149 -11.65 4.74 11.93
CA THR A 149 -12.08 4.06 10.71
C THR A 149 -10.99 4.14 9.66
N GLY A 150 -11.04 3.24 8.68
CA GLY A 150 -10.13 3.26 7.54
C GLY A 150 -10.88 3.06 6.23
N PHE A 151 -10.35 3.64 5.15
CA PHE A 151 -10.90 3.43 3.81
C PHE A 151 -10.48 2.06 3.27
N SER A 152 -11.48 1.21 3.01
CA SER A 152 -11.35 -0.06 2.29
C SER A 152 -11.81 0.15 0.85
N PRO A 153 -10.93 0.05 -0.16
CA PRO A 153 -11.35 0.13 -1.56
C PRO A 153 -12.26 -1.04 -1.93
N ASN A 154 -13.25 -0.82 -2.79
CA ASN A 154 -14.06 -1.91 -3.34
C ASN A 154 -13.27 -2.60 -4.46
N LEU A 155 -13.13 -3.92 -4.34
CA LEU A 155 -12.38 -4.73 -5.28
C LEU A 155 -13.19 -5.04 -6.54
N GLU A 156 -14.51 -4.90 -6.52
CA GLU A 156 -15.37 -5.24 -7.66
C GLU A 156 -15.23 -4.26 -8.86
N MET A 157 -14.52 -3.13 -8.67
CA MET A 157 -14.29 -2.13 -9.71
C MET A 157 -12.85 -2.16 -10.24
N PHE A 158 -12.47 -3.28 -10.86
CA PHE A 158 -11.13 -3.50 -11.43
C PHE A 158 -10.78 -2.59 -12.63
N THR A 159 -11.66 -1.69 -13.09
CA THR A 159 -11.44 -0.93 -14.33
C THR A 159 -11.92 0.53 -14.32
N SER A 160 -12.45 1.07 -13.21
CA SER A 160 -12.95 2.44 -13.20
C SER A 160 -12.04 3.38 -12.42
N ILE A 161 -11.73 4.51 -13.06
CA ILE A 161 -11.13 5.74 -12.51
C ILE A 161 -11.85 6.23 -11.23
N LEU A 162 -13.03 5.67 -10.94
CA LEU A 162 -13.80 5.83 -9.71
C LEU A 162 -13.61 4.57 -8.85
N VAL A 163 -12.68 4.62 -7.91
CA VAL A 163 -12.59 3.61 -6.84
C VAL A 163 -13.62 3.99 -5.78
N GLU A 164 -14.86 3.51 -5.92
CA GLU A 164 -15.76 3.54 -4.77
C GLU A 164 -15.21 2.59 -3.70
N GLY A 165 -15.24 3.03 -2.45
CA GLY A 165 -14.84 2.22 -1.31
C GLY A 165 -15.70 2.56 -0.11
N ARG A 166 -15.46 1.90 1.00
CA ARG A 166 -16.22 2.07 2.23
C ARG A 166 -15.30 2.36 3.40
N GLN A 167 -15.82 3.09 4.37
CA GLN A 167 -15.18 3.20 5.67
C GLN A 167 -15.47 1.92 6.46
N VAL A 168 -14.43 1.32 7.05
CA VAL A 168 -14.54 0.16 7.94
C VAL A 168 -13.95 0.50 9.31
N PRO A 169 -14.49 -0.07 10.40
CA PRO A 169 -13.90 0.10 11.73
C PRO A 169 -12.52 -0.58 11.79
N ILE A 170 -11.56 0.12 12.40
CA ILE A 170 -10.19 -0.37 12.64
C ILE A 170 -9.81 -0.29 14.12
N ASN A 171 -10.76 0.03 14.99
CA ASN A 171 -10.57 0.22 16.43
C ASN A 171 -10.21 -1.06 17.19
N GLN A 172 -10.37 -2.23 16.57
CA GLN A 172 -10.03 -3.53 17.12
C GLN A 172 -8.56 -3.92 16.96
N PHE A 173 -7.77 -3.17 16.17
CA PHE A 173 -6.34 -3.46 15.94
C PHE A 173 -5.44 -2.54 16.75
N GLU A 174 -4.26 -3.05 17.11
CA GLU A 174 -3.23 -2.27 17.79
C GLU A 174 -2.67 -1.16 16.89
N TYR A 175 -2.50 -1.47 15.61
CA TYR A 175 -2.06 -0.54 14.58
C TYR A 175 -2.91 -0.72 13.32
N ALA A 176 -3.07 0.36 12.55
CA ALA A 176 -3.63 0.30 11.20
C ALA A 176 -2.65 0.93 10.21
N LEU A 177 -2.53 0.31 9.05
CA LEU A 177 -1.61 0.74 7.99
C LEU A 177 -2.32 0.75 6.64
N SER A 178 -2.09 1.78 5.85
CA SER A 178 -2.41 1.78 4.43
C SER A 178 -1.20 2.22 3.62
N TYR A 179 -1.02 1.66 2.44
CA TYR A 179 0.09 2.04 1.57
C TYR A 179 -0.30 2.00 0.11
N GLN A 180 0.47 2.67 -0.73
CA GLN A 180 0.32 2.68 -2.17
C GLN A 180 1.69 2.43 -2.80
N GLY A 181 1.80 1.33 -3.54
CA GLY A 181 2.98 0.99 -4.33
C GLY A 181 2.93 1.58 -5.75
N TRP A 182 1.78 1.48 -6.42
CA TRP A 182 1.56 1.98 -7.78
C TRP A 182 0.31 2.88 -7.85
N HIS A 183 0.21 3.71 -8.88
CA HIS A 183 -0.93 4.62 -9.03
C HIS A 183 -2.25 3.89 -9.38
N ASP A 184 -2.15 2.81 -10.16
CA ASP A 184 -3.27 1.99 -10.63
C ASP A 184 -3.68 0.88 -9.64
N GLU A 185 -2.93 0.73 -8.55
CA GLU A 185 -3.22 -0.24 -7.51
C GLU A 185 -4.04 0.40 -6.37
N PRO A 186 -5.19 -0.20 -5.97
CA PRO A 186 -5.92 0.23 -4.79
C PRO A 186 -5.00 0.11 -3.58
N ALA A 187 -4.94 1.18 -2.79
CA ALA A 187 -4.17 1.17 -1.55
C ALA A 187 -4.86 0.28 -0.51
N PRO A 188 -4.25 -0.86 -0.12
CA PRO A 188 -4.87 -1.73 0.87
C PRO A 188 -4.91 -1.07 2.24
N LEU A 189 -5.83 -1.55 3.08
CA LEU A 189 -5.92 -1.23 4.49
C LEU A 189 -5.58 -2.49 5.28
N LEU A 190 -4.68 -2.39 6.25
CA LEU A 190 -4.22 -3.49 7.08
C LEU A 190 -4.49 -3.21 8.55
N GLY A 191 -5.13 -4.17 9.21
CA GLY A 191 -5.15 -4.27 10.66
C GLY A 191 -3.92 -5.05 11.14
N LEU A 192 -3.15 -4.46 12.03
CA LEU A 192 -1.82 -4.95 12.41
C LEU A 192 -1.69 -5.18 13.91
N LYS A 193 -0.88 -6.17 14.26
CA LYS A 193 -0.37 -6.42 15.62
C LYS A 193 1.16 -6.42 15.60
N LYS A 194 1.79 -5.68 16.49
CA LYS A 194 3.26 -5.61 16.53
C LYS A 194 3.83 -6.92 17.09
N ILE A 195 4.84 -7.47 16.41
CA ILE A 195 5.58 -8.64 16.86
C ILE A 195 6.63 -8.15 17.86
N LYS A 196 6.63 -8.74 19.05
CA LYS A 196 7.58 -8.40 20.12
C LYS A 196 8.98 -8.93 19.82
#